data_AF-A0A9P8XSM6-F1
#
_entry.id   AF-A0A9P8XSM6-F1
#
_cell.length_a   1.000
_cell.length_b   1.000
_cell.length_c   1.000
_cell.angle_alpha   90.00
_cell.angle_beta   90.00
_cell.angle_gamma   90.00
#
_symmetry.space_group_name_H-M   'P 1'
#
loop_
_entity.id
_entity.type
_entity.pdbx_description
1 polymer ?
#
loop_
_entity_poly.entity_id
_entity_poly.type
_entity_poly.pdbx_seq_one_letter_code
_entity_poly.pdbx_strand_id
1 'polypeptide(L)'
;MPGRAADGTKDEADKGAAAIWLYEPARVLICADCKAAIRPGPNIAQHFRKTHEIKGDELQGILELARALAETVAGTGGLQDPYAAELPADGSEPIQQLTIQAG
;
A
#
# COMPACT_ATOMS: atom_id res chain seq x y z
N MET A 1 0.94 -45.43 24.11
CA MET A 1 0.52 -44.07 24.54
C MET A 1 1.13 -43.85 25.90
N PRO A 2 1.78 -42.72 26.25
CA PRO A 2 1.79 -41.37 25.66
C PRO A 2 3.20 -41.04 25.10
N GLY A 3 3.54 -39.88 24.53
CA GLY A 3 2.86 -38.61 24.41
C GLY A 3 3.57 -37.75 23.37
N ARG A 4 2.73 -36.92 22.76
CA ARG A 4 2.98 -35.89 21.76
C ARG A 4 4.05 -34.89 22.22
N ALA A 5 5.05 -34.63 21.38
CA ALA A 5 5.81 -33.38 21.40
C ALA A 5 5.66 -32.74 20.03
N ALA A 6 4.67 -31.85 19.90
CA ALA A 6 4.63 -30.90 18.82
C ALA A 6 5.52 -29.74 19.27
N ASP A 7 6.80 -29.82 18.92
CA ASP A 7 7.71 -28.69 18.97
C ASP A 7 7.70 -28.06 17.59
N GLY A 8 7.23 -26.82 17.54
CA GLY A 8 6.95 -26.10 16.31
C GLY A 8 6.40 -24.74 16.67
N THR A 9 7.06 -24.05 17.58
CA THR A 9 6.90 -22.61 17.75
C THR A 9 7.42 -21.98 16.46
N LYS A 10 6.53 -21.80 15.49
CA LYS A 10 6.79 -20.87 14.40
C LYS A 10 6.65 -19.48 15.01
N ASP A 11 7.80 -18.88 15.29
CA ASP A 11 7.96 -17.44 15.27
C ASP A 11 7.54 -16.92 13.87
N GLU A 12 6.23 -16.76 13.64
CA GLU A 12 5.70 -15.91 12.56
C GLU A 12 5.58 -14.48 13.12
N ALA A 13 6.72 -13.96 13.57
CA ALA A 13 6.89 -12.54 13.81
C ALA A 13 7.02 -11.84 12.45
N ASP A 14 6.22 -10.79 12.27
CA ASP A 14 6.38 -9.74 11.27
C ASP A 14 5.84 -10.00 9.85
N LYS A 15 4.52 -10.16 9.73
CA LYS A 15 3.76 -9.71 8.53
C LYS A 15 2.87 -8.50 8.86
N GLY A 16 3.38 -7.62 9.72
CA GLY A 16 2.75 -6.35 10.08
C GLY A 16 3.29 -5.15 9.32
N ALA A 17 4.11 -5.37 8.28
CA ALA A 17 4.65 -4.29 7.47
C ALA A 17 3.59 -3.82 6.48
N ALA A 18 2.86 -2.76 6.87
CA ALA A 18 1.90 -1.99 6.09
C ALA A 18 1.86 -2.31 4.57
N ALA A 19 0.86 -3.10 4.13
CA ALA A 19 0.69 -3.47 2.72
C ALA A 19 0.40 -2.27 1.80
N ILE A 20 0.09 -1.12 2.38
CA ILE A 20 -0.19 0.14 1.69
C ILE A 20 0.46 1.33 2.41
N TRP A 21 0.75 2.36 1.62
CA TRP A 21 1.41 3.58 2.05
C TRP A 21 0.90 4.73 1.18
N LEU A 22 0.83 5.93 1.76
CA LEU A 22 0.29 7.12 1.12
C LEU A 22 1.40 7.95 0.51
N TYR A 23 1.29 8.24 -0.78
CA TYR A 23 2.14 9.22 -1.43
C TYR A 23 1.47 10.59 -1.36
N GLU A 24 1.78 11.33 -0.30
CA GLU A 24 1.19 12.63 0.03
C GLU A 24 1.19 13.64 -1.12
N PRO A 25 2.28 13.80 -1.92
CA PRO A 25 2.31 14.81 -2.97
C PRO A 25 1.22 14.65 -4.04
N ALA A 26 0.85 13.41 -4.38
CA ALA A 26 -0.25 13.13 -5.31
C ALA A 26 -1.52 12.58 -4.61
N ARG A 27 -1.50 12.43 -3.27
CA ARG A 27 -2.58 11.85 -2.46
C ARG A 27 -3.07 10.49 -2.98
N VAL A 28 -2.16 9.65 -3.45
CA VAL A 28 -2.48 8.31 -3.98
C VAL A 28 -1.99 7.22 -3.01
N LEU A 29 -2.74 6.12 -2.93
CA LEU A 29 -2.29 4.93 -2.21
C LEU A 29 -1.35 4.12 -3.09
N ILE A 30 -0.25 3.63 -2.52
CA ILE A 30 0.71 2.76 -3.19
C ILE A 30 0.70 1.40 -2.49
N CYS A 31 0.69 0.31 -3.27
CA CYS A 31 0.91 -1.04 -2.77
C CYS A 31 2.38 -1.23 -2.36
N ALA A 32 2.64 -1.74 -1.16
CA ALA A 32 4.01 -2.03 -0.73
C ALA A 32 4.64 -3.20 -1.50
N ASP A 33 3.85 -4.20 -1.87
CA ASP A 33 4.32 -5.42 -2.55
C ASP A 33 4.67 -5.18 -4.02
N CYS A 34 3.74 -4.63 -4.79
CA CYS A 34 3.93 -4.46 -6.24
C CYS A 34 4.30 -3.04 -6.66
N LYS A 35 4.39 -2.08 -5.72
CA LYS A 35 4.68 -0.67 -5.98
C LYS A 35 3.68 0.01 -6.94
N ALA A 36 2.51 -0.60 -7.15
CA ALA A 36 1.46 -0.04 -7.98
C ALA A 36 0.65 1.00 -7.22
N ALA A 37 0.27 2.08 -7.89
CA ALA A 37 -0.69 3.03 -7.36
C ALA A 37 -2.11 2.43 -7.44
N ILE A 38 -2.83 2.46 -6.33
CA ILE A 38 -4.14 1.84 -6.15
C ILE A 38 -5.22 2.92 -6.22
N ARG A 39 -6.25 2.69 -7.04
CA ARG A 39 -7.43 3.57 -7.05
C ARG A 39 -8.15 3.49 -5.70
N PRO A 40 -8.60 4.63 -5.14
CA PRO A 40 -9.34 4.62 -3.88
C PRO A 40 -10.70 3.90 -4.01
N GLY A 41 -11.29 3.59 -2.85
CA GLY A 41 -12.60 2.95 -2.74
C GLY A 41 -12.56 1.43 -2.98
N PRO A 42 -13.53 0.84 -3.72
CA PRO A 42 -13.68 -0.61 -3.84
C PRO A 42 -12.52 -1.29 -4.58
N ASN A 43 -11.73 -0.50 -5.33
CA ASN A 43 -10.58 -0.98 -6.08
C ASN A 43 -9.43 -1.43 -5.18
N ILE A 44 -9.34 -0.93 -3.94
CA ILE A 44 -8.35 -1.37 -2.95
C ILE A 44 -8.57 -2.85 -2.66
N ALA A 45 -9.79 -3.22 -2.28
CA ALA A 45 -10.13 -4.62 -2.00
C ALA A 45 -9.91 -5.52 -3.24
N GLN A 46 -10.25 -5.02 -4.43
CA GLN A 46 -10.06 -5.77 -5.67
C GLN A 46 -8.59 -6.01 -5.98
N HIS A 47 -7.74 -4.99 -5.80
CA HIS A 47 -6.30 -5.09 -6.02
C HIS A 47 -5.68 -6.20 -5.18
N PHE A 48 -5.94 -6.19 -3.87
CA PHE A 48 -5.38 -7.19 -2.96
C PHE A 48 -5.94 -8.60 -3.19
N ARG A 49 -7.24 -8.73 -3.48
CA ARG A 49 -7.84 -10.04 -3.76
C ARG A 49 -7.35 -10.67 -5.06
N LYS A 50 -7.13 -9.88 -6.11
CA LYS A 50 -6.76 -10.39 -7.44
C LYS A 50 -5.26 -10.50 -7.66
N THR A 51 -4.49 -9.57 -7.10
CA THR A 51 -3.05 -9.45 -7.34
C THR A 51 -2.23 -10.19 -6.30
N HIS A 52 -2.68 -10.16 -5.04
CA HIS A 52 -1.97 -10.72 -3.90
C HIS A 52 -2.70 -11.88 -3.24
N GLU A 53 -3.89 -12.24 -3.75
CA GLU A 53 -4.76 -13.30 -3.22
C GLU A 53 -5.13 -13.14 -1.72
N ILE A 54 -4.99 -11.93 -1.17
CA ILE A 54 -5.26 -11.59 0.24
C ILE A 54 -6.77 -11.54 0.51
N LYS A 55 -7.21 -12.19 1.60
CA LYS A 55 -8.61 -12.37 2.00
C LYS A 55 -8.74 -12.38 3.53
N GLY A 56 -9.98 -12.36 4.02
CA GLY A 56 -10.26 -12.48 5.46
C GLY A 56 -9.79 -11.26 6.26
N ASP A 57 -9.27 -11.51 7.46
CA ASP A 57 -8.88 -10.49 8.44
C ASP A 57 -7.73 -9.61 7.93
N GLU A 58 -6.79 -10.20 7.17
CA GLU A 58 -5.69 -9.45 6.56
C GLU A 58 -6.21 -8.39 5.59
N LEU A 59 -7.21 -8.74 4.76
CA LEU A 59 -7.85 -7.77 3.87
C LEU A 59 -8.58 -6.67 4.64
N GLN A 60 -9.24 -7.00 5.75
CA GLN A 60 -9.91 -6.00 6.59
C GLN A 60 -8.90 -5.01 7.17
N GLY A 61 -7.78 -5.49 7.71
CA GLY A 61 -6.71 -4.63 8.23
C GLY A 61 -6.16 -3.67 7.17
N ILE A 62 -6.00 -4.12 5.92
CA ILE A 62 -5.58 -3.25 4.81
C ILE A 62 -6.64 -2.18 4.51
N LEU A 63 -7.93 -2.54 4.52
CA LEU A 63 -9.00 -1.58 4.24
C LEU A 63 -9.15 -0.54 5.37
N GLU A 64 -8.98 -0.96 6.62
CA GLU A 64 -8.96 -0.05 7.77
C GLU A 64 -7.77 0.90 7.71
N LEU A 65 -6.58 0.40 7.39
CA LEU A 65 -5.40 1.24 7.17
C LEU A 65 -5.62 2.22 6.02
N ALA A 66 -6.25 1.78 4.92
CA ALA A 66 -6.52 2.63 3.77
C ALA A 66 -7.47 3.76 4.11
N ARG A 67 -8.45 3.47 4.97
CA ARG A 67 -9.37 4.47 5.49
C ARG A 67 -8.67 5.46 6.41
N ALA A 68 -7.81 5.00 7.32
CA ALA A 68 -7.02 5.87 8.18
C ALA A 68 -6.13 6.82 7.35
N LEU A 69 -5.48 6.31 6.30
CA LEU A 69 -4.70 7.12 5.36
C LEU A 69 -5.59 8.06 4.52
N ALA A 70 -6.82 7.69 4.21
CA ALA A 70 -7.75 8.60 3.54
C ALA A 70 -8.16 9.76 4.45
N GLU A 71 -8.28 9.51 5.76
CA GLU A 71 -8.62 10.52 6.77
C GLU A 71 -7.49 11.56 6.94
N THR A 72 -6.22 11.18 6.80
CA THR A 72 -5.09 12.13 6.88
C THR A 72 -5.11 13.18 5.75
N VAL A 73 -5.55 12.80 4.55
CA VAL A 73 -5.69 13.70 3.40
C VAL A 73 -7.10 14.23 3.20
N ALA A 74 -8.06 13.90 4.06
CA ALA A 74 -9.43 14.38 3.93
C ALA A 74 -9.52 15.91 3.93
N GLY A 75 -8.69 16.57 4.74
CA GLY A 75 -8.59 18.04 4.79
C GLY A 75 -7.99 18.69 3.55
N THR A 76 -7.29 17.94 2.71
CA THR A 76 -6.63 18.45 1.48
C THR A 76 -7.37 18.06 0.20
N GLY A 77 -8.53 17.40 0.32
CA GLY A 77 -9.39 16.98 -0.80
C GLY A 77 -9.49 15.47 -1.02
N GLY A 78 -8.96 14.66 -0.09
CA GLY A 78 -9.07 13.20 -0.09
C GLY A 78 -8.09 12.50 -1.04
N LEU A 79 -8.20 11.18 -1.09
CA LEU A 79 -7.41 10.32 -1.98
C LEU A 79 -7.76 10.59 -3.45
N GLN A 80 -6.76 10.70 -4.30
CA GLN A 80 -6.92 10.89 -5.74
C GLN A 80 -6.81 9.57 -6.51
N ASP A 81 -7.43 9.55 -7.70
CA ASP A 81 -7.23 8.47 -8.67
C ASP A 81 -5.86 8.63 -9.33
N PRO A 82 -4.99 7.60 -9.34
CA PRO A 82 -3.65 7.70 -9.92
C PRO A 82 -3.61 7.99 -11.42
N TYR A 83 -4.70 7.75 -12.15
CA TYR A 83 -4.81 8.10 -13.57
C TYR A 83 -5.32 9.52 -13.81
N ALA A 84 -5.84 10.18 -12.76
CA ALA A 84 -6.34 11.55 -12.81
C ALA A 84 -5.53 12.52 -11.93
N ALA A 85 -4.57 12.01 -11.16
CA ALA A 85 -3.69 12.82 -10.33
C ALA A 85 -2.87 13.77 -11.21
N GLU A 86 -2.80 15.03 -10.81
CA GLU A 86 -1.99 16.02 -11.52
C GLU A 86 -0.52 15.61 -11.45
N LEU A 87 0.09 15.47 -12.62
CA LEU A 87 1.52 15.23 -12.72
C LEU A 87 2.25 16.50 -12.25
N PRO A 88 3.37 16.36 -11.53
CA PRO A 88 4.21 17.51 -11.24
C PRO A 88 4.65 18.17 -12.56
N ALA A 89 4.81 19.49 -12.53
CA ALA A 89 5.26 20.24 -13.68
C ALA A 89 6.58 19.67 -14.22
N ASP A 90 6.72 19.67 -15.54
CA ASP A 90 7.94 19.27 -16.22
C ASP A 90 9.13 20.11 -15.68
N GLY A 91 10.25 19.45 -15.40
CA GLY A 91 11.39 20.10 -14.70
C GLY A 91 11.30 20.11 -13.16
N SER A 92 10.44 19.29 -12.56
CA SER A 92 10.48 19.01 -11.11
C SER A 92 11.89 18.63 -10.63
N GLU A 93 12.19 18.90 -9.36
CA GLU A 93 13.51 18.56 -8.80
C GLU A 93 13.81 17.08 -9.04
N PRO A 94 15.00 16.76 -9.57
CA PRO A 94 15.37 15.39 -9.84
C PRO A 94 15.27 14.58 -8.54
N ILE A 95 14.68 13.38 -8.65
CA ILE A 95 14.64 12.44 -7.54
C ILE A 95 16.08 12.10 -7.20
N GLN A 96 16.58 12.61 -6.07
CA GLN A 96 17.99 12.53 -5.67
C GLN A 96 18.53 11.09 -5.60
N GLN A 97 17.64 10.11 -5.42
CA GLN A 97 17.97 8.67 -5.36
C GLN A 97 18.08 8.01 -6.74
N LEU A 98 17.79 8.73 -7.83
CA LEU A 98 17.93 8.24 -9.20
C LEU A 98 19.19 8.85 -9.82
N THR A 99 20.02 8.00 -10.42
CA THR A 99 21.18 8.45 -11.18
C THR A 99 20.70 9.17 -12.44
N ILE A 100 21.10 10.43 -12.60
CA ILE A 100 20.87 11.18 -13.83
C ILE A 100 21.66 10.48 -14.93
N GLN A 101 20.96 9.88 -15.90
CA GLN A 101 21.63 9.37 -17.09
C GLN A 101 21.97 10.55 -17.99
N ALA A 102 23.26 10.83 -18.15
CA ALA A 102 23.73 11.70 -19.20
C ALA A 102 23.41 11.02 -20.54
N GLY A 103 22.67 11.72 -21.41
CA GLY A 103 22.27 11.24 -22.73
C GLY A 103 23.43 10.98 -23.67
#